data_AF-A0A317C9V2-F1
#
_entry.id   AF-A0A317C9V2-F1
#
_cell.length_a   1.000
_cell.length_b   1.000
_cell.length_c   1.000
_cell.angle_alpha   90.00
_cell.angle_beta   90.00
_cell.angle_gamma   90.00
#
_symmetry.space_group_name_H-M   'P 1'
#
loop_
_entity.id
_entity.type
_entity.pdbx_description
1 polymer ?
#
loop_
_entity_poly.entity_id
_entity_poly.type
_entity_poly.pdbx_seq_one_letter_code
_entity_poly.pdbx_strand_id
1 'polypeptide(L)'
;MYSLIIMLASSAILFEGFLCVVMFMPIYFGVIFIVFLIKLAYEHNKSKSRLHLHVLPLLLFVAALEGISPELSFNRYNAVSATKVVNASIPEVKHNLIQPVELNQERHWFLSLFPMPYQMDAKALEEGDIHTIHYRYHRWFVTNTHEGYTKLKVAEVSDRSIRLEVLDDTSYLATYLNALGTEISMHPLDGGSTEVTLTIKYERLLDPAWYFDPMQKYATKLVGEYLIGVMMEGH
;
A
#
# COMPACT_ATOMS: atom_id res chain seq x y z
N MET A 1 -30.43 1.56 -1.20
CA MET A 1 -30.29 1.31 -2.65
C MET A 1 -29.78 2.56 -3.37
N TYR A 2 -30.46 3.71 -3.25
CA TYR A 2 -30.00 4.97 -3.86
C TYR A 2 -28.61 5.43 -3.43
N SER A 3 -28.23 5.27 -2.17
CA SER A 3 -26.89 5.62 -1.66
C SER A 3 -25.75 4.80 -2.26
N LEU A 4 -25.97 3.51 -2.52
CA LEU A 4 -24.99 2.65 -3.21
C LEU A 4 -24.85 3.06 -4.68
N ILE A 5 -25.97 3.39 -5.32
CA ILE A 5 -26.00 3.87 -6.71
C ILE A 5 -25.24 5.19 -6.82
N ILE A 6 -25.46 6.12 -5.89
CA ILE A 6 -24.76 7.41 -5.84
C ILE A 6 -23.26 7.20 -5.63
N MET A 7 -22.84 6.31 -4.73
CA MET A 7 -21.43 5.99 -4.48
C MET A 7 -20.74 5.38 -5.71
N LEU A 8 -21.40 4.43 -6.39
CA LEU A 8 -20.88 3.82 -7.61
C LEU A 8 -20.84 4.82 -8.76
N ALA A 9 -21.86 5.67 -8.88
CA ALA A 9 -21.91 6.73 -9.88
C ALA A 9 -20.84 7.80 -9.63
N SER A 10 -20.60 8.20 -8.37
CA SER A 10 -19.56 9.17 -8.04
C SER A 10 -18.16 8.62 -8.33
N SER A 11 -17.89 7.35 -8.05
CA SER A 11 -16.61 6.73 -8.44
C SER A 11 -16.44 6.68 -9.96
N ALA A 12 -17.48 6.34 -10.71
CA ALA A 12 -17.43 6.34 -12.17
C ALA A 12 -17.19 7.75 -12.75
N ILE A 13 -17.76 8.79 -12.12
CA ILE A 13 -17.63 10.20 -12.55
C ILE A 13 -16.29 10.82 -12.12
N LEU A 14 -15.78 10.50 -10.94
CA LEU A 14 -14.52 11.03 -10.40
C LEU A 14 -13.28 10.40 -11.07
N PHE A 15 -13.47 9.49 -12.02
CA PHE A 15 -12.40 8.71 -12.68
C PHE A 15 -11.51 7.94 -11.69
N GLU A 16 -12.00 7.74 -10.47
CA GLU A 16 -11.35 6.95 -9.45
C GLU A 16 -11.65 5.47 -9.68
N GLY A 17 -10.58 4.69 -9.81
CA GLY A 17 -10.66 3.28 -10.19
C GLY A 17 -11.41 2.42 -9.18
N PHE A 18 -11.79 1.23 -9.64
CA PHE A 18 -12.46 0.18 -8.87
C PHE A 18 -11.87 -0.05 -7.47
N LEU A 19 -10.55 0.13 -7.31
CA LEU A 19 -9.86 0.00 -6.03
C LEU A 19 -10.45 0.91 -4.95
N CYS A 20 -10.75 2.18 -5.25
CA CYS A 20 -11.30 3.12 -4.26
C CYS A 20 -12.64 2.63 -3.73
N VAL A 21 -13.53 2.19 -4.61
CA VAL A 21 -14.84 1.66 -4.23
C VAL A 21 -14.69 0.46 -3.29
N VAL A 22 -13.84 -0.50 -3.66
CA VAL A 22 -13.59 -1.69 -2.85
C VAL A 22 -13.04 -1.32 -1.48
N MET A 23 -12.12 -0.35 -1.41
CA MET A 23 -11.56 0.14 -0.15
C MET A 23 -12.58 0.93 0.69
N PHE A 24 -13.54 1.64 0.09
CA PHE A 24 -14.55 2.41 0.83
C PHE A 24 -15.75 1.57 1.30
N MET A 25 -16.05 0.44 0.66
CA MET A 25 -17.19 -0.42 0.99
C MET A 25 -17.24 -0.84 2.47
N PRO A 26 -16.14 -1.29 3.12
CA PRO A 26 -16.15 -1.65 4.52
C PRO A 26 -16.56 -0.50 5.45
N ILE A 27 -16.10 0.73 5.19
CA ILE A 27 -16.51 1.91 5.96
C ILE A 27 -18.01 2.14 5.78
N TYR A 28 -18.47 2.14 4.53
CA TYR A 28 -19.87 2.42 4.20
C TYR A 28 -20.83 1.43 4.86
N PHE A 29 -20.57 0.12 4.76
CA PHE A 29 -21.36 -0.90 5.43
C PHE A 29 -21.20 -0.87 6.95
N GLY A 30 -20.01 -0.55 7.46
CA GLY A 30 -19.75 -0.34 8.88
C GLY A 30 -20.64 0.75 9.47
N VAL A 31 -20.76 1.90 8.79
CA VAL A 31 -21.63 3.00 9.22
C VAL A 31 -23.11 2.57 9.21
N ILE A 32 -23.58 1.91 8.15
CA ILE A 32 -24.97 1.40 8.10
C ILE A 32 -25.24 0.43 9.25
N PHE A 33 -24.30 -0.48 9.51
CA PHE A 33 -24.42 -1.46 10.59
C PHE A 33 -24.46 -0.78 11.96
N ILE A 34 -23.60 0.21 12.18
CA ILE A 34 -23.60 1.03 13.41
C ILE A 34 -24.94 1.75 13.60
N VAL A 35 -25.47 2.39 12.55
CA VAL A 35 -26.79 3.06 12.60
C VAL A 35 -27.91 2.05 12.90
N PHE A 36 -27.84 0.85 12.30
CA PHE A 36 -28.79 -0.22 12.58
C PHE A 36 -28.73 -0.68 14.05
N LEU A 37 -27.53 -0.89 14.61
CA LEU A 37 -27.37 -1.23 16.03
C LEU A 37 -27.89 -0.13 16.96
N ILE A 38 -27.64 1.13 16.62
CA ILE A 38 -28.20 2.27 17.35
C ILE A 38 -29.74 2.22 17.33
N LYS A 39 -30.34 1.97 16.18
CA LYS A 39 -31.80 1.89 16.04
C LYS A 39 -32.37 0.73 16.86
N LEU A 40 -31.75 -0.45 16.82
CA LEU A 40 -32.16 -1.59 17.65
C LEU A 40 -32.07 -1.28 19.14
N ALA A 41 -30.97 -0.65 19.58
CA ALA A 41 -30.81 -0.24 20.97
C ALA A 41 -31.87 0.79 21.40
N TYR A 42 -32.25 1.71 20.51
CA TYR A 42 -33.31 2.69 20.75
C TYR A 42 -34.69 2.05 20.93
N GLU A 43 -35.04 1.09 20.08
CA GLU A 43 -36.32 0.38 20.16
C GLU A 43 -36.41 -0.49 21.43
N HIS A 44 -35.28 -1.03 21.90
CA HIS A 44 -35.24 -1.88 23.09
C HIS A 44 -35.23 -1.09 24.41
N ASN A 45 -34.73 0.16 24.44
CA ASN A 45 -34.47 0.89 25.68
C ASN A 45 -35.35 2.15 25.82
N LYS A 46 -36.61 1.95 26.23
CA LYS A 46 -37.64 3.00 26.31
C LYS A 46 -37.44 4.07 27.40
N SER A 47 -36.42 4.00 28.26
CA SER A 47 -36.44 4.72 29.56
C SER A 47 -35.19 5.53 29.99
N LYS A 48 -33.95 5.33 29.51
CA LYS A 48 -32.81 6.09 30.08
C LYS A 48 -31.74 6.57 29.10
N SER A 49 -31.37 7.85 29.31
CA SER A 49 -30.25 8.64 28.78
C SER A 49 -30.17 8.81 27.25
N ARG A 50 -30.79 9.88 26.75
CA ARG A 50 -30.68 10.35 25.36
C ARG A 50 -29.29 10.90 25.00
N LEU A 51 -28.41 11.12 25.97
CA LEU A 51 -27.16 11.88 25.81
C LEU A 51 -25.99 11.04 25.27
N HIS A 52 -25.88 9.76 25.65
CA HIS A 52 -24.77 8.89 25.20
C HIS A 52 -24.86 8.51 23.71
N LEU A 53 -26.05 8.57 23.12
CA LEU A 53 -26.30 8.17 21.73
C LEU A 53 -25.85 9.20 20.68
N HIS A 54 -25.73 10.49 21.05
CA HIS A 54 -25.22 11.54 20.17
C HIS A 54 -23.69 11.57 20.07
N VAL A 55 -22.99 10.86 20.96
CA VAL A 55 -21.52 10.82 20.99
C VAL A 55 -20.96 10.10 19.76
N LEU A 56 -21.62 9.03 19.30
CA LEU A 56 -21.11 8.23 18.19
C LEU A 56 -21.20 8.94 16.83
N PRO A 57 -22.33 9.57 16.44
CA PRO A 57 -22.38 10.39 15.23
C PRO A 57 -21.41 11.57 15.28
N LEU A 58 -21.24 12.19 16.46
CA LEU A 58 -20.28 13.28 16.65
C LEU A 58 -18.83 12.77 16.46
N LEU A 59 -18.49 11.61 17.01
CA LEU A 59 -17.17 11.00 16.85
C LEU A 59 -16.90 10.64 15.39
N LEU A 60 -17.88 10.06 14.68
CA LEU A 60 -17.77 9.79 13.25
C LEU A 60 -17.61 11.07 12.43
N PHE A 61 -18.34 12.13 12.79
CA PHE A 61 -18.20 13.44 12.14
C PHE A 61 -16.80 14.01 12.34
N VAL A 62 -16.29 14.03 13.58
CA VAL A 62 -14.93 14.49 13.91
C VAL A 62 -13.87 13.63 13.21
N ALA A 63 -14.03 12.31 13.20
CA ALA A 63 -13.12 11.40 12.50
C ALA A 63 -13.12 11.58 10.98
N ALA A 64 -14.20 12.12 10.41
CA ALA A 64 -14.31 12.47 9.00
C ALA A 64 -13.74 13.88 8.68
N LEU A 65 -13.46 14.72 9.69
CA LEU A 65 -12.78 16.01 9.49
C LEU A 65 -11.26 15.86 9.30
N GLU A 66 -10.70 14.72 9.70
CA GLU A 66 -9.29 14.40 9.48
C GLU A 66 -8.99 14.33 7.99
N GLY A 67 -7.96 15.07 7.54
CA GLY A 67 -7.58 15.15 6.13
C GLY A 67 -8.22 16.29 5.32
N ILE A 68 -9.19 17.03 5.87
CA ILE A 68 -9.82 18.18 5.16
C ILE A 68 -8.84 19.34 4.98
N SER A 69 -7.97 19.58 5.97
CA SER A 69 -6.89 20.56 5.88
C SER A 69 -5.56 19.96 6.35
N PRO A 70 -4.41 20.51 5.94
CA PRO A 70 -3.10 20.06 6.39
C PRO A 70 -2.95 20.08 7.92
N GLU A 71 -3.56 21.06 8.60
CA GLU A 71 -3.50 21.21 10.05
C GLU A 71 -4.32 20.17 10.81
N LEU A 72 -5.34 19.60 10.15
CA LEU A 72 -6.20 18.54 10.66
C LEU A 72 -5.79 17.16 10.16
N SER A 73 -4.61 17.03 9.54
CA SER A 73 -4.09 15.77 9.04
C SER A 73 -3.08 15.17 10.01
N PHE A 74 -3.17 13.87 10.27
CA PHE A 74 -2.07 13.16 10.94
C PHE A 74 -0.83 13.07 10.04
N ASN A 75 0.31 12.71 10.64
CA ASN A 75 1.54 12.47 9.89
C ASN A 75 1.28 11.49 8.75
N ARG A 76 1.61 11.91 7.52
CA ARG A 76 1.42 11.14 6.29
C ARG A 76 2.63 10.28 5.96
N TYR A 77 3.80 10.60 6.52
CA TYR A 77 5.04 9.86 6.28
C TYR A 77 5.00 8.50 6.95
N ASN A 78 5.35 7.48 6.17
CA ASN A 78 5.43 6.10 6.59
C ASN A 78 6.71 5.45 6.11
N ALA A 79 7.28 4.60 6.96
CA ALA A 79 8.39 3.71 6.65
C ALA A 79 7.99 2.30 7.11
N VAL A 80 7.81 1.39 6.17
CA VAL A 80 7.35 0.02 6.44
C VAL A 80 8.43 -0.96 6.03
N SER A 81 8.80 -1.86 6.95
CA SER A 81 9.83 -2.87 6.72
C SER A 81 9.23 -4.26 6.63
N ALA A 82 9.73 -5.04 5.67
CA ALA A 82 9.55 -6.48 5.57
C ALA A 82 10.93 -7.15 5.70
N THR A 83 11.01 -8.25 6.43
CA THR A 83 12.27 -8.94 6.72
C THR A 83 12.12 -10.43 6.42
N LYS A 84 13.11 -11.02 5.75
CA LYS A 84 13.18 -12.45 5.48
C LYS A 84 14.63 -12.93 5.60
N VAL A 85 14.81 -14.10 6.20
CA VAL A 85 16.10 -14.79 6.20
C VAL A 85 16.19 -15.64 4.94
N VAL A 86 17.28 -15.47 4.20
CA VAL A 86 17.55 -16.20 2.96
C VAL A 86 18.82 -17.00 3.09
N ASN A 87 18.83 -18.20 2.49
CA ASN A 87 20.01 -19.07 2.47
C ASN A 87 20.97 -18.67 1.35
N ALA A 88 21.44 -17.42 1.40
CA ALA A 88 22.36 -16.83 0.45
C ALA A 88 23.28 -15.85 1.18
N SER A 89 24.53 -15.78 0.74
CA SER A 89 25.50 -14.78 1.19
C SER A 89 25.16 -13.39 0.63
N ILE A 90 25.67 -12.33 1.26
CA ILE A 90 25.43 -10.95 0.80
C ILE A 90 25.80 -10.74 -0.69
N PRO A 91 26.94 -11.25 -1.20
CA PRO A 91 27.24 -11.15 -2.64
C PRO A 91 26.20 -11.84 -3.53
N GLU A 92 25.69 -13.00 -3.12
CA GLU A 92 24.64 -13.73 -3.85
C GLU A 92 23.31 -12.96 -3.82
N VAL A 93 22.94 -12.39 -2.66
CA VAL A 93 21.76 -11.52 -2.54
C VAL A 93 21.85 -10.35 -3.51
N LYS A 94 22.99 -9.63 -3.54
CA LYS A 94 23.20 -8.51 -4.47
C LYS A 94 23.15 -8.95 -5.93
N HIS A 95 23.67 -10.13 -6.24
CA HIS A 95 23.60 -10.70 -7.59
C HIS A 95 22.16 -11.02 -8.00
N ASN A 96 21.36 -11.57 -7.10
CA ASN A 96 19.96 -11.89 -7.37
C ASN A 96 19.10 -10.64 -7.57
N LEU A 97 19.40 -9.53 -6.86
CA LEU A 97 18.67 -8.26 -7.01
C LEU A 97 18.74 -7.65 -8.43
N ILE A 98 19.76 -8.00 -9.22
CA ILE A 98 19.93 -7.52 -10.60
C ILE A 98 19.52 -8.55 -11.66
N GLN A 99 19.04 -9.73 -11.24
CA GLN A 99 18.52 -10.71 -12.19
C GLN A 99 17.09 -10.36 -12.59
N PRO A 100 16.66 -10.73 -13.81
CA PRO A 100 15.26 -10.67 -14.19
C PRO A 100 14.40 -11.52 -13.24
N VAL A 101 13.37 -10.91 -12.67
CA VAL A 101 12.47 -11.57 -11.71
C VAL A 101 11.16 -11.97 -12.40
N GLU A 102 10.75 -13.22 -12.21
CA GLU A 102 9.40 -13.65 -12.60
C GLU A 102 8.36 -13.24 -11.56
N LEU A 103 7.55 -12.23 -11.89
CA LEU A 103 6.52 -11.65 -11.00
C LEU A 103 5.17 -12.39 -11.07
N ASN A 104 5.15 -13.61 -11.61
CA ASN A 104 3.94 -14.44 -11.74
C ASN A 104 3.77 -15.47 -10.61
N GLN A 105 4.56 -15.36 -9.53
CA GLN A 105 4.48 -16.26 -8.39
C GLN A 105 3.21 -16.05 -7.54
N GLU A 106 2.84 -17.07 -6.76
CA GLU A 106 1.72 -17.01 -5.83
C GLU A 106 1.89 -15.84 -4.84
N ARG A 107 0.80 -15.11 -4.61
CA ARG A 107 0.79 -13.93 -3.75
C ARG A 107 -0.41 -13.96 -2.82
N HIS A 108 -0.31 -13.23 -1.72
CA HIS A 108 -1.42 -13.05 -0.80
C HIS A 108 -2.63 -12.45 -1.52
N TRP A 109 -3.83 -12.98 -1.27
CA TRP A 109 -5.06 -12.58 -1.98
C TRP A 109 -5.31 -11.07 -1.94
N PHE A 110 -4.93 -10.41 -0.85
CA PHE A 110 -5.09 -8.97 -0.66
C PHE A 110 -4.32 -8.15 -1.72
N LEU A 111 -3.14 -8.62 -2.14
CA LEU A 111 -2.35 -7.97 -3.19
C LEU A 111 -3.01 -8.07 -4.56
N SER A 112 -3.93 -9.01 -4.77
CA SER A 112 -4.66 -9.13 -6.04
C SER A 112 -5.65 -8.00 -6.29
N LEU A 113 -5.92 -7.18 -5.28
CA LEU A 113 -6.72 -5.96 -5.42
C LEU A 113 -5.91 -4.81 -6.03
N PHE A 114 -4.59 -4.79 -5.81
CA PHE A 114 -3.71 -3.69 -6.18
C PHE A 114 -3.01 -3.95 -7.52
N PRO A 115 -2.61 -2.89 -8.26
CA PRO A 115 -1.75 -3.05 -9.41
C PRO A 115 -0.41 -3.65 -8.98
N MET A 116 -0.04 -4.75 -9.62
CA MET A 116 1.25 -5.40 -9.40
C MET A 116 2.24 -5.02 -10.50
N PRO A 117 3.54 -4.93 -10.18
CA PRO A 117 4.56 -4.83 -11.21
C PRO A 117 4.51 -6.09 -12.09
N TYR A 118 4.68 -5.91 -13.39
CA TYR A 118 4.77 -7.04 -14.33
C TYR A 118 6.16 -7.17 -14.96
N GLN A 119 6.98 -6.12 -14.86
CA GLN A 119 8.34 -6.11 -15.36
C GLN A 119 9.19 -5.18 -14.49
N MET A 120 10.43 -5.59 -14.22
CA MET A 120 11.44 -4.81 -13.52
C MET A 120 12.72 -4.82 -14.34
N ASP A 121 13.14 -3.63 -14.75
CA ASP A 121 14.40 -3.43 -15.48
C ASP A 121 15.44 -2.89 -14.49
N ALA A 122 16.20 -3.80 -13.88
CA ALA A 122 17.29 -3.51 -12.95
C ALA A 122 18.59 -4.15 -13.46
N LYS A 123 19.31 -3.44 -14.33
CA LYS A 123 20.47 -4.00 -15.05
C LYS A 123 21.77 -4.08 -14.23
N ALA A 124 21.92 -3.15 -13.30
CA ALA A 124 23.13 -2.99 -12.51
C ALA A 124 22.79 -2.37 -11.15
N LEU A 125 23.72 -2.44 -10.22
CA LEU A 125 23.56 -1.99 -8.84
C LEU A 125 24.72 -1.06 -8.47
N GLU A 126 24.96 -0.06 -9.30
CA GLU A 126 25.98 0.98 -9.08
C GLU A 126 25.29 2.31 -8.75
N GLU A 127 25.98 3.17 -8.00
CA GLU A 127 25.45 4.49 -7.67
C GLU A 127 25.16 5.31 -8.94
N GLY A 128 23.95 5.85 -9.02
CA GLY A 128 23.47 6.59 -10.18
C GLY A 128 22.67 5.76 -11.18
N ASP A 129 22.70 4.43 -11.09
CA ASP A 129 21.88 3.57 -11.95
C ASP A 129 20.38 3.84 -11.74
N ILE A 130 19.61 3.61 -12.80
CA ILE A 130 18.15 3.81 -12.80
C ILE A 130 17.48 2.46 -13.06
N HIS A 131 16.65 2.04 -12.10
CA HIS A 131 15.78 0.89 -12.21
C HIS A 131 14.38 1.35 -12.59
N THR A 132 13.75 0.67 -13.54
CA THR A 132 12.37 1.00 -13.93
C THR A 132 11.46 -0.17 -13.61
N ILE A 133 10.41 0.11 -12.84
CA ILE A 133 9.39 -0.86 -12.50
C ILE A 133 8.14 -0.51 -13.29
N HIS A 134 7.64 -1.45 -14.10
CA HIS A 134 6.45 -1.26 -14.92
C HIS A 134 5.23 -1.91 -14.28
N TYR A 135 4.15 -1.14 -14.21
CA TYR A 135 2.88 -1.53 -13.64
C TYR A 135 1.80 -1.56 -14.72
N ARG A 136 0.92 -2.55 -14.63
CA ARG A 136 -0.27 -2.62 -15.48
C ARG A 136 -1.50 -2.72 -14.58
N TYR A 137 -2.43 -1.78 -14.76
CA TYR A 137 -3.67 -1.73 -14.01
C TYR A 137 -4.87 -1.78 -14.95
N HIS A 138 -5.90 -2.55 -14.58
CA HIS A 138 -7.17 -2.58 -15.31
C HIS A 138 -8.20 -1.83 -14.47
N ARG A 139 -8.60 -0.63 -14.91
CA ARG A 139 -9.52 0.24 -14.16
C ARG A 139 -10.89 -0.39 -13.92
N TRP A 140 -11.39 -1.16 -14.89
CA TRP A 140 -12.68 -1.86 -14.81
C TRP A 140 -12.58 -3.27 -15.37
N PHE A 141 -12.35 -4.26 -14.51
CA PHE A 141 -12.28 -5.70 -14.79
C PHE A 141 -11.26 -6.10 -15.88
N VAL A 142 -11.46 -5.65 -17.13
CA VAL A 142 -10.59 -5.88 -18.31
C VAL A 142 -10.55 -4.68 -19.27
N THR A 143 -11.31 -3.62 -19.01
CA THR A 143 -11.42 -2.45 -19.88
C THR A 143 -10.64 -1.26 -19.30
N ASN A 144 -10.01 -0.46 -20.17
CA ASN A 144 -9.21 0.70 -19.80
C ASN A 144 -7.93 0.33 -19.02
N THR A 145 -7.02 -0.38 -19.69
CA THR A 145 -5.69 -0.70 -19.18
C THR A 145 -4.86 0.58 -19.09
N HIS A 146 -4.40 0.89 -17.89
CA HIS A 146 -3.44 1.94 -17.64
C HIS A 146 -2.08 1.30 -17.39
N GLU A 147 -1.09 1.75 -18.14
CA GLU A 147 0.31 1.38 -17.93
C GLU A 147 1.03 2.61 -17.38
N GLY A 148 1.82 2.37 -16.35
CA GLY A 148 2.63 3.39 -15.71
C GLY A 148 3.92 2.76 -15.21
N TYR A 149 4.83 3.59 -14.75
CA TYR A 149 6.12 3.13 -14.27
C TYR A 149 6.58 3.92 -13.05
N THR A 150 7.47 3.32 -12.27
CA THR A 150 8.23 3.99 -11.22
C THR A 150 9.71 3.88 -11.57
N LYS A 151 10.42 5.01 -11.63
CA LYS A 151 11.87 5.08 -11.82
C LYS A 151 12.53 5.27 -10.47
N LEU A 152 13.40 4.34 -10.12
CA LEU A 152 14.19 4.35 -8.90
C LEU A 152 15.65 4.57 -9.25
N LYS A 153 16.28 5.59 -8.66
CA LYS A 153 17.72 5.79 -8.76
C LYS A 153 18.42 5.11 -7.60
N VAL A 154 19.47 4.36 -7.88
CA VAL A 154 20.40 3.86 -6.86
C VAL A 154 21.16 5.06 -6.30
N ALA A 155 20.79 5.48 -5.09
CA ALA A 155 21.33 6.66 -4.45
C ALA A 155 22.61 6.35 -3.67
N GLU A 156 22.70 5.16 -3.07
CA GLU A 156 23.89 4.70 -2.34
C GLU A 156 23.97 3.18 -2.38
N VAL A 157 25.18 2.64 -2.54
CA VAL A 157 25.46 1.21 -2.42
C VAL A 157 26.62 1.01 -1.45
N SER A 158 26.34 0.34 -0.33
CA SER A 158 27.36 -0.10 0.62
C SER A 158 27.47 -1.62 0.64
N ASP A 159 28.40 -2.15 1.45
CA ASP A 159 28.52 -3.59 1.65
C ASP A 159 27.24 -4.24 2.17
N ARG A 160 26.45 -3.52 2.98
CA ARG A 160 25.29 -4.04 3.72
C ARG A 160 24.00 -3.28 3.51
N SER A 161 24.00 -2.23 2.70
CA SER A 161 22.81 -1.42 2.44
C SER A 161 22.77 -0.95 1.00
N ILE A 162 21.56 -0.83 0.45
CA ILE A 162 21.29 -0.22 -0.84
C ILE A 162 20.14 0.75 -0.65
N ARG A 163 20.34 2.02 -1.02
CA ARG A 163 19.27 3.03 -1.00
C ARG A 163 18.86 3.39 -2.41
N LEU A 164 17.56 3.40 -2.63
CA LEU A 164 16.91 3.76 -3.88
C LEU A 164 16.00 4.95 -3.63
N GLU A 165 16.05 5.95 -4.50
CA GLU A 165 15.21 7.15 -4.46
C GLU A 165 14.27 7.17 -5.66
N VAL A 166 13.02 7.58 -5.45
CA VAL A 166 12.07 7.73 -6.55
C VAL A 166 12.41 9.00 -7.33
N LEU A 167 12.69 8.84 -8.63
CA LEU A 167 12.89 9.97 -9.55
C LEU A 167 11.60 10.42 -10.21
N ASP A 168 10.75 9.46 -10.57
CA ASP A 168 9.53 9.69 -11.33
C ASP A 168 8.58 8.53 -11.06
N ASP A 169 7.31 8.82 -10.84
CA ASP A 169 6.27 7.81 -10.62
C ASP A 169 5.00 8.20 -11.35
N THR A 170 4.75 7.47 -12.43
CA THR A 170 3.52 7.55 -13.24
C THR A 170 2.63 6.34 -13.01
N SER A 171 2.99 5.47 -12.06
CA SER A 171 2.20 4.29 -11.73
C SER A 171 0.84 4.71 -11.19
N TYR A 172 -0.15 3.82 -11.35
CA TYR A 172 -1.47 4.07 -10.79
C TYR A 172 -1.46 4.17 -9.25
N LEU A 173 -0.44 3.60 -8.59
CA LEU A 173 -0.23 3.70 -7.14
C LEU A 173 0.10 5.13 -6.68
N ALA A 174 0.68 5.96 -7.55
CA ALA A 174 0.95 7.37 -7.28
C ALA A 174 -0.33 8.19 -6.97
N THR A 175 -1.51 7.65 -7.30
CA THR A 175 -2.82 8.23 -6.93
C THR A 175 -3.15 8.02 -5.45
N TYR A 176 -2.53 7.03 -4.80
CA TYR A 176 -2.88 6.57 -3.45
C TYR A 176 -1.80 6.83 -2.41
N LEU A 177 -0.54 6.80 -2.84
CA LEU A 177 0.62 7.08 -2.03
C LEU A 177 1.67 7.78 -2.88
N ASN A 178 2.48 8.63 -2.25
CA ASN A 178 3.65 9.23 -2.86
C ASN A 178 4.88 8.43 -2.43
N ALA A 179 5.43 7.61 -3.32
CA ALA A 179 6.61 6.81 -3.00
C ALA A 179 7.84 7.72 -2.92
N LEU A 180 8.60 7.62 -1.83
CA LEU A 180 9.81 8.43 -1.61
C LEU A 180 11.09 7.65 -1.94
N GLY A 181 11.07 6.33 -1.73
CA GLY A 181 12.21 5.48 -1.98
C GLY A 181 12.16 4.17 -1.21
N THR A 182 13.19 3.35 -1.39
CA THR A 182 13.34 2.08 -0.69
C THR A 182 14.76 1.93 -0.16
N GLU A 183 14.89 1.14 0.90
CA GLU A 183 16.17 0.82 1.51
C GLU A 183 16.22 -0.69 1.75
N ILE A 184 17.24 -1.34 1.20
CA ILE A 184 17.51 -2.75 1.41
C ILE A 184 18.69 -2.82 2.38
N SER A 185 18.50 -3.44 3.54
CA SER A 185 19.56 -3.73 4.48
C SER A 185 19.79 -5.24 4.59
N MET A 186 21.06 -5.62 4.70
CA MET A 186 21.52 -7.00 4.70
C MET A 186 22.38 -7.24 5.94
N HIS A 187 21.95 -8.19 6.77
CA HIS A 187 22.69 -8.60 7.96
C HIS A 187 23.15 -10.05 7.80
N PRO A 188 24.47 -10.34 7.84
CA PRO A 188 24.95 -11.70 7.72
C PRO A 188 24.56 -12.51 8.97
N LEU A 189 24.17 -13.77 8.79
CA LEU A 189 23.87 -14.73 9.85
C LEU A 189 24.85 -15.90 9.81
N ASP A 190 24.89 -16.66 10.90
CA ASP A 190 25.70 -17.88 10.97
C ASP A 190 25.24 -18.90 9.92
N GLY A 191 26.19 -19.67 9.38
CA GLY A 191 25.89 -20.69 8.36
C GLY A 191 25.75 -20.16 6.93
N GLY A 192 26.15 -18.91 6.67
CA GLY A 192 26.17 -18.35 5.31
C GLY A 192 24.83 -17.76 4.84
N SER A 193 23.82 -17.72 5.73
CA SER A 193 22.55 -17.06 5.48
C SER A 193 22.63 -15.55 5.66
N THR A 194 21.68 -14.82 5.09
CA THR A 194 21.57 -13.36 5.23
C THR A 194 20.13 -13.01 5.63
N GLU A 195 19.98 -12.14 6.62
CA GLU A 195 18.71 -11.47 6.89
C GLU A 195 18.61 -10.25 5.95
N VAL A 196 17.60 -10.25 5.09
CA VAL A 196 17.32 -9.17 4.16
C VAL A 196 16.10 -8.41 4.65
N THR A 197 16.25 -7.11 4.86
CA THR A 197 15.15 -6.22 5.21
C THR A 197 14.94 -5.20 4.11
N LEU A 198 13.73 -5.15 3.56
CA LEU A 198 13.29 -4.12 2.62
C LEU A 198 12.40 -3.12 3.35
N THR A 199 12.83 -1.87 3.40
CA THR A 199 12.05 -0.74 3.90
C THR A 199 11.54 0.09 2.75
N ILE A 200 10.23 0.30 2.69
CA ILE A 200 9.57 1.16 1.70
C ILE A 200 9.10 2.44 2.41
N LYS A 201 9.52 3.60 1.89
CA LYS A 201 9.22 4.93 2.43
C LYS A 201 8.22 5.62 1.50
N TYR A 202 7.12 6.14 2.06
CA TYR A 202 6.08 6.82 1.29
C TYR A 202 5.28 7.82 2.12
N GLU A 203 4.57 8.72 1.47
CA GLU A 203 3.54 9.56 2.08
C GLU A 203 2.15 9.07 1.68
N ARG A 204 1.23 9.00 2.66
CA ARG A 204 -0.17 8.65 2.44
C ARG A 204 -0.94 9.81 1.81
N LEU A 205 -1.59 9.55 0.67
CA LEU A 205 -2.48 10.51 0.00
C LEU A 205 -3.97 10.28 0.33
N LEU A 206 -4.32 9.14 0.93
CA LEU A 206 -5.70 8.76 1.23
C LEU A 206 -6.08 9.05 2.67
N ASP A 207 -7.12 9.84 2.89
CA ASP A 207 -7.70 10.16 4.20
C ASP A 207 -9.06 9.46 4.42
N PRO A 208 -9.41 9.10 5.66
CA PRO A 208 -8.71 9.44 6.90
C PRO A 208 -7.64 8.43 7.37
N ALA A 209 -6.66 8.91 8.13
CA ALA A 209 -5.49 8.18 8.61
C ALA A 209 -5.86 6.92 9.39
N TRP A 210 -6.83 7.00 10.31
CA TRP A 210 -7.21 5.87 11.16
C TRP A 210 -7.68 4.65 10.36
N TYR A 211 -8.14 4.85 9.12
CA TYR A 211 -8.56 3.79 8.22
C TYR A 211 -7.49 3.42 7.20
N PHE A 212 -7.00 4.41 6.45
CA PHE A 212 -6.11 4.15 5.30
C PHE A 212 -4.66 3.88 5.72
N ASP A 213 -4.17 4.46 6.82
CA ASP A 213 -2.82 4.23 7.30
C ASP A 213 -2.54 2.75 7.67
N PRO A 214 -3.33 2.08 8.53
CA PRO A 214 -3.08 0.68 8.85
C PRO A 214 -3.22 -0.23 7.63
N MET A 215 -4.16 0.08 6.73
CA MET A 215 -4.40 -0.69 5.51
C MET A 215 -3.23 -0.57 4.52
N GLN A 216 -2.74 0.66 4.28
CA GLN A 216 -1.57 0.89 3.41
C GLN A 216 -0.30 0.29 4.00
N LYS A 217 -0.10 0.37 5.32
CA LYS A 217 1.02 -0.30 6.01
C LYS A 217 0.99 -1.81 5.79
N TYR A 218 -0.19 -2.42 5.95
CA TYR A 218 -0.35 -3.85 5.73
C TYR A 218 -0.09 -4.25 4.27
N ALA A 219 -0.66 -3.51 3.31
CA ALA A 219 -0.40 -3.73 1.87
C ALA A 219 1.10 -3.64 1.55
N THR A 220 1.75 -2.57 2.02
CA THR A 220 3.17 -2.30 1.75
C THR A 220 4.06 -3.40 2.35
N LYS A 221 3.74 -3.88 3.55
CA LYS A 221 4.45 -4.99 4.19
C LYS A 221 4.34 -6.27 3.35
N LEU A 222 3.13 -6.62 2.91
CA LEU A 222 2.91 -7.79 2.06
C LEU A 222 3.65 -7.68 0.72
N VAL A 223 3.66 -6.50 0.10
CA VAL A 223 4.46 -6.24 -1.11
C VAL A 223 5.94 -6.46 -0.82
N GLY A 224 6.46 -5.95 0.30
CA GLY A 224 7.85 -6.13 0.67
C GLY A 224 8.23 -7.61 0.87
N GLU A 225 7.39 -8.36 1.58
CA GLU A 225 7.56 -9.81 1.78
C GLU A 225 7.54 -10.57 0.45
N TYR A 226 6.60 -10.21 -0.43
CA TYR A 226 6.49 -10.78 -1.77
C TYR A 226 7.74 -10.49 -2.61
N LEU A 227 8.19 -9.24 -2.67
CA LEU A 227 9.37 -8.82 -3.44
C LEU A 227 10.64 -9.53 -2.97
N ILE A 228 10.87 -9.61 -1.65
CA ILE A 228 12.02 -10.35 -1.12
C ILE A 228 11.91 -11.83 -1.50
N GLY A 229 10.72 -12.43 -1.41
CA GLY A 229 10.49 -13.81 -1.83
C GLY A 229 10.86 -14.05 -3.28
N VAL A 230 10.26 -13.31 -4.21
CA VAL A 230 10.47 -13.53 -5.65
C VAL A 230 11.89 -13.24 -6.11
N MET A 231 12.56 -12.27 -5.51
CA MET A 231 13.96 -11.93 -5.84
C MET A 231 14.95 -12.97 -5.29
N MET A 232 14.62 -13.68 -4.22
CA MET A 232 15.56 -14.56 -3.52
C MET A 232 15.29 -16.05 -3.76
N GLU A 233 14.07 -16.42 -4.12
CA GLU A 233 13.62 -17.81 -4.34
C GLU A 233 13.29 -18.11 -5.81
N GLY A 234 13.34 -17.10 -6.70
CA GLY A 234 13.05 -17.24 -8.13
C GLY A 234 14.16 -17.86 -8.98
N HIS A 235 15.15 -18.50 -8.34
CA HIS A 235 16.33 -19.10 -8.98
C HIS A 235 16.59 -20.53 -8.51
#